data_AF-A0A1M3I1G0-F1
#
_entry.id   AF-A0A1M3I1G0-F1
#
_cell.length_a   1.000
_cell.length_b   1.000
_cell.length_c   1.000
_cell.angle_alpha   90.00
_cell.angle_beta   90.00
_cell.angle_gamma   90.00
#
_symmetry.space_group_name_H-M   'P 1'
#
loop_
_entity.id
_entity.type
_entity.pdbx_description
1 polymer ?
#
loop_
_entity_poly.entity_id
_entity_poly.type
_entity_poly.pdbx_seq_one_letter_code
_entity_poly.pdbx_strand_id
1 'polypeptide(L)'
;MSGFEQAKLALVHFTGLERDALHIYVSLIVFFGSCLLLRWKAWQIRALLMVLLAALTGEVLDLAYQHELGMPLLWAESAKDIVNTCMVPTILMLMTRLSGVFRKQNSEPVSEEEPSSEEAS
;
A
#
# COMPACT_ATOMS: atom_id res chain seq x y z
N MET A 1 22.77 2.70 -31.82
CA MET A 1 21.73 2.79 -30.79
C MET A 1 20.60 1.85 -31.22
N SER A 2 20.38 0.76 -30.48
CA SER A 2 19.39 -0.26 -30.89
C SER A 2 17.95 0.29 -30.77
N GLY A 3 17.03 -0.17 -31.63
CA GLY A 3 15.61 0.26 -31.56
C GLY A 3 14.95 -0.07 -30.22
N PHE A 4 15.46 -1.07 -29.50
CA PHE A 4 15.02 -1.43 -28.15
C PHE A 4 15.42 -0.38 -27.11
N GLU A 5 16.63 0.19 -27.20
CA GLU A 5 17.06 1.26 -26.29
C GLU A 5 16.29 2.55 -26.53
N GLN A 6 15.96 2.87 -27.79
CA GLN A 6 15.11 4.03 -28.10
C GLN A 6 13.68 3.83 -27.59
N ALA A 7 13.11 2.63 -27.73
CA ALA A 7 11.80 2.34 -27.16
C ALA A 7 11.80 2.38 -25.64
N LYS A 8 12.87 1.87 -24.99
CA LYS A 8 13.04 1.92 -23.54
C LYS A 8 13.19 3.36 -23.05
N LEU A 9 14.01 4.18 -23.71
CA LEU A 9 14.16 5.60 -23.39
C LEU A 9 12.88 6.39 -23.66
N ALA A 10 12.20 6.14 -24.79
CA ALA A 10 10.92 6.76 -25.08
C ALA A 10 9.87 6.39 -24.04
N LEU A 11 9.83 5.14 -23.60
CA LEU A 11 8.92 4.69 -22.55
C LEU A 11 9.25 5.38 -21.22
N VAL A 12 10.50 5.32 -20.76
CA VAL A 12 10.94 5.98 -19.51
C VAL A 12 10.64 7.48 -19.53
N HIS A 13 10.91 8.14 -20.66
CA HIS A 13 10.70 9.58 -20.84
C HIS A 13 9.22 9.97 -21.00
N PHE A 14 8.36 9.08 -21.54
CA PHE A 14 6.91 9.31 -21.63
C PHE A 14 6.15 8.97 -20.36
N THR A 15 6.70 8.07 -19.54
CA THR A 15 6.00 7.53 -18.38
C THR A 15 6.49 8.08 -17.05
N GLY A 16 7.66 8.72 -17.00
CA GLY A 16 8.25 9.17 -15.73
C GLY A 16 8.59 8.00 -14.79
N LEU A 17 8.68 6.77 -15.31
CA LEU A 17 8.70 5.52 -14.55
C LEU A 17 9.80 5.43 -13.48
N GLU A 18 10.93 6.14 -13.65
CA GLU A 18 11.97 6.25 -12.62
C GLU A 18 11.49 7.02 -11.37
N ARG A 19 10.68 8.06 -11.58
CA ARG A 19 10.09 8.86 -10.51
C ARG A 19 8.96 8.11 -9.82
N ASP A 20 8.11 7.43 -10.58
CA ASP A 20 6.98 6.64 -10.07
C ASP A 20 7.45 5.44 -9.21
N ALA A 21 8.54 4.80 -9.62
CA ALA A 21 9.06 3.64 -8.90
C ALA A 21 9.48 4.01 -7.47
N LEU A 22 10.14 5.16 -7.29
CA LEU A 22 10.54 5.65 -5.97
C LEU A 22 9.32 5.81 -5.06
N HIS A 23 8.26 6.42 -5.57
CA HIS A 23 7.02 6.66 -4.81
C HIS A 23 6.35 5.35 -4.37
N ILE A 24 6.35 4.32 -5.22
CA ILE A 24 5.84 2.99 -4.86
C ILE A 24 6.69 2.34 -3.76
N TYR A 25 8.02 2.43 -3.81
CA TYR A 25 8.87 1.88 -2.75
C TYR A 25 8.67 2.61 -1.42
N VAL A 26 8.58 3.94 -1.44
CA VAL A 26 8.29 4.74 -0.23
C VAL A 26 6.92 4.35 0.35
N SER A 27 5.90 4.19 -0.49
CA SER A 27 4.56 3.81 -0.03
C SER A 27 4.54 2.43 0.62
N LEU A 28 5.26 1.46 0.08
CA LEU A 28 5.44 0.14 0.67
C LEU A 28 6.17 0.20 2.02
N ILE A 29 7.25 0.97 2.12
CA ILE A 29 8.00 1.15 3.37
C ILE A 29 7.10 1.77 4.44
N VAL A 30 6.33 2.82 4.10
CA VAL A 30 5.38 3.44 5.02
C VAL A 30 4.27 2.49 5.41
N PHE A 31 3.74 1.70 4.46
CA PHE A 31 2.67 0.73 4.72
C PHE A 31 3.13 -0.38 5.68
N PHE A 32 4.23 -1.05 5.37
CA PHE A 32 4.79 -2.11 6.20
C PHE A 32 5.34 -1.56 7.51
N GLY A 33 6.00 -0.40 7.50
CA GLY A 33 6.47 0.29 8.69
C GLY A 33 5.32 0.63 9.64
N SER A 34 4.21 1.16 9.13
CA SER A 34 3.01 1.43 9.92
C SER A 34 2.44 0.14 10.52
N CYS A 35 2.36 -0.93 9.74
CA CYS A 35 1.89 -2.23 10.24
C CYS A 35 2.83 -2.81 11.32
N LEU A 36 4.15 -2.66 11.15
CA LEU A 36 5.15 -3.24 12.05
C LEU A 36 5.29 -2.45 13.35
N LEU A 37 5.44 -1.12 13.27
CA LEU A 37 5.64 -0.25 14.43
C LEU A 37 4.37 -0.13 15.26
N LEU A 38 3.22 0.08 14.60
CA LEU A 38 1.95 0.33 15.28
C LEU A 38 1.17 -0.97 15.54
N ARG A 39 1.73 -2.12 15.13
CA ARG A 39 1.10 -3.45 15.15
C ARG A 39 -0.28 -3.44 14.48
N TRP A 40 -0.45 -2.54 13.52
CA TRP A 40 -1.69 -2.43 12.78
C TRP A 40 -1.81 -3.58 11.81
N LYS A 41 -3.03 -4.08 11.72
CA LYS A 41 -3.36 -5.17 10.82
C LYS A 41 -3.44 -4.63 9.39
N ALA A 42 -2.85 -5.32 8.43
CA ALA A 42 -2.76 -4.89 7.03
C ALA A 42 -4.13 -4.65 6.36
N TRP A 43 -5.23 -5.17 6.91
CA TRP A 43 -6.59 -4.92 6.44
C TRP A 43 -7.23 -3.64 7.02
N GLN A 44 -6.55 -2.92 7.91
CA GLN A 44 -7.07 -1.69 8.50
C GLN A 44 -6.86 -0.51 7.56
N ILE A 45 -7.95 0.24 7.32
CA ILE A 45 -7.92 1.49 6.54
C ILE A 45 -6.92 2.50 7.11
N ARG A 46 -6.62 2.43 8.42
CA ARG A 46 -5.63 3.30 9.09
C ARG A 46 -4.24 3.22 8.48
N ALA A 47 -3.79 2.02 8.12
CA ALA A 47 -2.48 1.84 7.47
C ALA A 47 -2.46 2.50 6.08
N LEU A 48 -3.58 2.40 5.34
CA LEU A 48 -3.74 3.02 4.04
C LEU A 48 -3.84 4.56 4.14
N LEU A 49 -4.48 5.07 5.19
CA LEU A 49 -4.57 6.51 5.48
C LEU A 49 -3.19 7.11 5.76
N MET A 50 -2.30 6.38 6.46
CA MET A 50 -0.91 6.81 6.65
C MET A 50 -0.14 6.86 5.33
N VAL A 51 -0.36 5.89 4.44
CA VAL A 51 0.25 5.93 3.10
C VAL A 51 -0.28 7.10 2.29
N LEU A 52 -1.58 7.38 2.35
CA LEU A 52 -2.18 8.54 1.67
C LEU A 52 -1.58 9.86 2.18
N LEU A 53 -1.40 10.00 3.50
CA LEU A 53 -0.76 11.17 4.08
C LEU A 53 0.71 11.31 3.66
N ALA A 54 1.46 10.20 3.63
CA ALA A 54 2.83 10.21 3.16
C ALA A 54 2.93 10.56 1.67
N ALA A 55 2.01 10.05 0.84
CA ALA A 55 1.92 10.38 -0.58
C ALA A 55 1.62 11.87 -0.80
N LEU A 56 0.64 12.43 -0.06
CA LEU A 56 0.35 13.86 -0.11
C LEU A 56 1.55 14.71 0.30
N THR A 57 2.26 14.29 1.36
CA THR A 57 3.42 15.03 1.88
C THR A 57 4.57 15.00 0.88
N GLY A 58 4.85 13.84 0.28
CA GLY A 58 5.85 13.70 -0.78
C GLY A 58 5.55 14.63 -1.95
N GLU A 59 4.30 14.68 -2.39
CA GLU A 59 3.95 15.50 -3.54
C GLU A 59 3.91 16.99 -3.26
N VAL A 60 3.55 17.40 -2.05
CA VAL A 60 3.67 18.80 -1.63
C VAL A 60 5.13 19.24 -1.58
N LEU A 61 6.03 18.39 -1.07
CA LEU A 61 7.47 18.69 -1.04
C LEU A 61 8.06 18.78 -2.44
N ASP A 62 7.62 17.90 -3.33
CA ASP A 62 8.05 17.89 -4.71
C ASP A 62 7.56 19.13 -5.49
N LEU A 63 6.28 19.50 -5.34
CA LEU A 63 5.73 20.74 -5.90
C LEU A 63 6.41 21.99 -5.32
N ALA A 64 6.73 21.99 -4.02
CA ALA A 64 7.47 23.07 -3.38
C ALA A 64 8.89 23.21 -3.97
N TYR A 65 9.57 22.09 -4.18
CA TYR A 65 10.89 22.07 -4.81
C TYR A 65 10.85 22.52 -6.28
N GLN A 66 9.85 22.09 -7.04
CA GLN A 66 9.63 22.56 -8.42
C GLN A 66 9.35 24.07 -8.46
N HIS A 67 8.60 24.59 -7.50
CA HIS A 67 8.31 26.01 -7.37
C HIS A 67 9.57 26.83 -7.07
N GLU A 68 10.43 26.35 -6.17
CA GLU A 68 11.73 26.98 -5.87
C GLU A 68 12.68 26.98 -7.08
N LEU A 69 12.66 25.93 -7.91
CA LEU A 69 13.45 25.85 -9.14
C LEU A 69 12.84 26.64 -10.32
N GLY A 70 11.66 27.23 -10.16
CA GLY A 70 10.97 27.96 -11.23
C GLY A 70 10.50 27.07 -12.39
N MET A 71 10.34 25.76 -12.14
CA MET A 71 9.86 24.82 -13.15
C MET A 71 8.33 24.91 -13.33
N PRO A 72 7.80 24.56 -14.52
CA PRO A 72 6.36 24.51 -14.72
C PRO A 72 5.72 23.44 -13.84
N LEU A 73 4.70 23.83 -13.07
CA LEU A 73 3.93 22.93 -12.20
C LEU A 73 3.09 21.97 -13.07
N LEU A 74 3.53 20.72 -13.16
CA LEU A 74 2.89 19.66 -13.95
C LEU A 74 1.86 18.91 -13.10
N TRP A 75 0.75 19.58 -12.75
CA TRP A 75 -0.32 19.04 -11.90
C TRP A 75 -0.88 17.68 -12.35
N ALA A 76 -0.86 17.39 -13.66
CA ALA A 76 -1.33 16.13 -14.22
C ALA A 76 -0.38 14.96 -13.90
N GLU A 77 0.92 15.22 -13.78
CA GLU A 77 1.92 14.23 -13.35
C GLU A 77 1.78 13.99 -11.85
N SER A 78 1.66 15.04 -11.05
CA SER A 78 1.40 14.95 -9.61
C SER A 78 0.16 14.11 -9.25
N ALA A 79 -0.92 14.27 -10.01
CA ALA A 79 -2.13 13.49 -9.80
C ALA A 79 -1.92 11.99 -10.11
N LYS A 80 -1.14 11.69 -11.17
CA LYS A 80 -0.75 10.31 -11.50
C LYS A 80 0.12 9.71 -10.41
N ASP A 81 1.08 10.47 -9.88
CA ASP A 81 2.00 10.01 -8.85
C ASP A 81 1.23 9.61 -7.58
N ILE A 82 0.26 10.42 -7.15
CA ILE A 82 -0.61 10.10 -6.00
C ILE A 82 -1.41 8.82 -6.25
N VAL A 83 -2.02 8.68 -7.44
CA VAL A 83 -2.80 7.49 -7.79
C VAL A 83 -1.92 6.24 -7.79
N ASN A 84 -0.74 6.32 -8.41
CA ASN A 84 0.18 5.20 -8.53
C ASN A 84 0.73 4.78 -7.15
N THR A 85 1.06 5.76 -6.31
CA THR A 85 1.53 5.59 -4.94
C THR A 85 0.50 4.86 -4.06
N CYS A 86 -0.79 5.19 -4.22
CA CYS A 86 -1.87 4.61 -3.43
C CYS A 86 -2.39 3.28 -4.00
N MET A 87 -2.18 3.00 -5.29
CA MET A 87 -2.73 1.82 -5.96
C MET A 87 -2.22 0.51 -5.34
N VAL A 88 -0.91 0.37 -5.19
CA VAL A 88 -0.27 -0.86 -4.65
C VAL A 88 -0.70 -1.15 -3.20
N PRO A 89 -0.62 -0.20 -2.25
CA PRO A 89 -1.12 -0.39 -0.88
C PRO A 89 -2.61 -0.76 -0.84
N THR A 90 -3.43 -0.17 -1.73
CA THR A 90 -4.87 -0.46 -1.79
C THR A 90 -5.14 -1.89 -2.25
N ILE A 91 -4.41 -2.34 -3.27
CA ILE A 91 -4.48 -3.73 -3.74
C ILE A 91 -4.04 -4.68 -2.62
N LEU A 92 -2.93 -4.41 -1.93
CA LEU A 92 -2.46 -5.22 -0.82
C LEU A 92 -3.48 -5.30 0.33
N MET A 93 -4.07 -4.17 0.72
CA MET A 93 -5.14 -4.15 1.73
C MET A 93 -6.34 -4.99 1.28
N LEU A 94 -6.77 -4.85 0.02
CA LEU A 94 -7.90 -5.58 -0.52
C LEU A 94 -7.64 -7.08 -0.57
N MET A 95 -6.43 -7.50 -0.99
CA MET A 95 -6.01 -8.91 -0.97
C MET A 95 -5.99 -9.47 0.46
N THR A 96 -5.48 -8.74 1.44
CA THR A 96 -5.48 -9.22 2.84
C THR A 96 -6.90 -9.34 3.41
N ARG A 97 -7.83 -8.49 2.97
CA ARG A 97 -9.24 -8.54 3.37
C ARG A 97 -10.00 -9.67 2.69
N LEU A 98 -9.79 -9.88 1.40
CA LEU A 98 -10.47 -10.89 0.59
C LEU A 98 -9.95 -12.30 0.86
N SER A 99 -8.63 -12.47 0.95
CA SER A 99 -8.03 -13.81 1.05
C SER A 99 -8.16 -14.43 2.45
N GLY A 100 -8.65 -13.70 3.46
CA GLY A 100 -8.85 -14.25 4.80
C GLY A 100 -7.58 -14.80 5.47
N VAL A 101 -6.39 -14.53 4.90
CA VAL A 101 -5.09 -15.12 5.28
C VAL A 101 -4.74 -14.85 6.75
N PHE A 102 -5.28 -13.76 7.31
CA PHE A 102 -5.09 -13.39 8.71
C PHE A 102 -6.35 -13.49 9.57
N ARG A 103 -7.40 -14.16 9.09
CA ARG A 103 -8.59 -14.42 9.90
C ARG A 103 -8.18 -15.45 10.96
N LYS A 104 -7.90 -14.95 12.17
CA LYS A 104 -7.68 -15.78 13.36
C LYS A 104 -8.87 -16.74 13.44
N GLN A 105 -8.64 -18.03 13.23
CA GLN A 105 -9.64 -19.04 13.53
C GLN A 105 -9.88 -18.94 15.03
N ASN A 106 -11.05 -18.46 15.43
CA ASN A 106 -11.49 -18.62 16.80
C ASN A 106 -11.71 -20.12 16.95
N SER A 107 -10.76 -20.80 17.57
CA SER A 107 -11.03 -22.10 18.18
C SER A 107 -12.06 -21.79 19.25
N GLU A 108 -13.34 -22.02 18.96
CA GLU A 108 -14.33 -22.15 20.02
C GLU A 108 -13.80 -23.22 20.97
N PRO A 109 -13.75 -22.98 22.29
CA PRO A 109 -13.44 -24.05 23.21
C PRO A 109 -14.50 -25.12 22.99
N VAL A 110 -14.03 -26.30 22.55
CA VAL A 110 -14.84 -27.52 22.51
C VAL A 110 -15.50 -27.63 23.88
N SER A 111 -16.82 -27.45 23.91
CA SER A 111 -17.61 -27.77 25.09
C SER A 111 -17.40 -29.26 25.33
N GLU A 112 -16.65 -29.59 26.38
CA GLU A 112 -16.57 -30.95 26.90
C GLU A 112 -18.01 -31.38 27.21
N GLU A 113 -18.53 -32.32 26.43
CA GLU A 113 -19.72 -33.08 26.81
C GLU A 113 -19.34 -33.86 28.08
N GLU A 114 -19.92 -33.51 29.23
CA GLU A 114 -19.96 -34.42 30.36
C GLU A 114 -20.86 -35.61 29.98
N PRO A 115 -20.36 -36.86 30.04
CA PRO A 115 -21.23 -38.02 30.03
C PRO A 115 -21.87 -38.14 31.42
N SER A 116 -23.05 -37.56 31.61
CA SER A 116 -23.82 -37.82 32.83
C SER A 116 -24.31 -39.27 32.80
N SER A 117 -23.68 -40.07 33.65
CA SER A 117 -24.07 -41.42 34.02
C SER A 117 -25.56 -41.51 34.40
N GLU A 118 -26.38 -42.05 33.49
CA GLU A 118 -27.68 -42.65 33.79
C GLU A 118 -27.67 -44.12 33.35
N GLU A 119 -26.72 -44.88 33.90
CA GLU A 119 -26.90 -46.33 34.11
C GLU A 119 -26.75 -46.59 35.60
N ALA A 120 -27.86 -46.50 36.34
CA ALA A 120 -28.12 -47.29 37.54
C ALA A 120 -29.47 -46.88 38.15
N SER A 121 -30.50 -47.71 37.91
CA SER A 121 -31.54 -48.18 38.86
C SER A 121 -32.92 -48.24 38.24
#